data_AF-A0A1Z4R5G1-F1
#
_entry.id   AF-A0A1Z4R5G1-F1
#
_cell.length_a   1.000
_cell.length_b   1.000
_cell.length_c   1.000
_cell.angle_alpha   90.00
_cell.angle_beta   90.00
_cell.angle_gamma   90.00
#
_symmetry.space_group_name_H-M   'P 1'
#
loop_
_entity.id
_entity.type
_entity.pdbx_description
1 polymer ?
#
loop_
_entity_poly.entity_id
_entity_poly.type
_entity_poly.pdbx_seq_one_letter_code
_entity_poly.pdbx_strand_id
1 'polypeptide(L)'
;MEFTVNPQRFDPYKNFKFRVKWDGKYVAGISKVGALKRTTEVVKHREGGDPSTSRKSPGRTEYEAIMLERGVTHDLEFENWASRVWNFKNAQAGAEQRTKEVSLDNFRKDIIIDVFNEAGQKAISYKIYRCWVSEYQSLPDLDANANAVAIQHIKLENEGWERDEEVKEPKEESF
;
A
#
# COMPACT_ATOMS: atom_id res chain seq x y z
N MET A 1 28.83 7.30 -3.71
CA MET A 1 27.97 7.81 -4.80
C MET A 1 26.56 7.30 -4.52
N GLU A 2 25.57 8.20 -4.54
CA GLU A 2 24.17 7.88 -4.24
C GLU A 2 23.50 7.07 -5.37
N PHE A 3 24.03 7.22 -6.59
CA PHE A 3 23.64 6.53 -7.82
C PHE A 3 24.86 5.84 -8.44
N THR A 4 24.71 4.60 -8.90
CA THR A 4 25.81 3.81 -9.49
C THR A 4 25.77 3.80 -11.01
N VAL A 5 24.58 3.90 -11.61
CA VAL A 5 24.38 3.95 -13.07
C VAL A 5 24.44 5.39 -13.59
N ASN A 6 23.91 6.35 -12.82
CA ASN A 6 23.87 7.77 -13.18
C ASN A 6 24.69 8.61 -12.18
N PRO A 7 26.04 8.57 -12.23
CA PRO A 7 26.90 9.18 -11.21
C PRO A 7 26.82 10.73 -11.18
N GLN A 8 26.22 11.36 -12.20
CA GLN A 8 25.98 12.80 -12.27
C GLN A 8 24.61 13.21 -11.72
N ARG A 9 23.74 12.25 -11.39
CA ARG A 9 22.46 12.54 -10.76
C ARG A 9 22.69 12.89 -9.29
N PHE A 10 22.31 14.11 -8.91
CA PHE A 10 22.36 14.57 -7.52
C PHE A 10 20.97 14.57 -6.86
N ASP A 11 19.90 14.64 -7.65
CA ASP A 11 18.53 14.67 -7.16
C ASP A 11 17.99 13.27 -6.84
N PRO A 12 17.49 13.01 -5.62
CA PRO A 12 16.74 11.79 -5.33
C PRO A 12 15.47 11.66 -6.19
N TYR A 13 14.94 10.44 -6.32
CA TYR A 13 13.65 10.21 -6.98
C TYR A 13 12.53 10.98 -6.28
N LYS A 14 11.66 11.64 -7.05
CA LYS A 14 10.51 12.36 -6.52
C LYS A 14 9.37 11.39 -6.20
N ASN A 15 8.50 11.77 -5.25
CA ASN A 15 7.43 10.92 -4.71
C ASN A 15 6.12 10.94 -5.52
N PHE A 16 6.05 11.66 -6.65
CA PHE A 16 4.79 11.89 -7.39
C PHE A 16 4.68 11.07 -8.69
N LYS A 17 5.67 10.25 -9.04
CA LYS A 17 5.64 9.36 -10.21
C LYS A 17 5.57 7.91 -9.73
N PHE A 18 4.36 7.40 -9.54
CA PHE A 18 4.15 6.02 -9.06
C PHE A 18 2.95 5.36 -9.74
N ARG A 19 2.88 4.03 -9.68
CA ARG A 19 1.73 3.23 -10.07
C ARG A 19 1.55 2.06 -9.11
N VAL A 20 0.30 1.64 -8.89
CA VAL A 20 -0.01 0.46 -8.08
C VAL A 20 -0.61 -0.63 -8.97
N LYS A 21 -0.22 -1.87 -8.71
CA LYS A 21 -0.63 -3.04 -9.46
C LYS A 21 -1.11 -4.14 -8.51
N TRP A 22 -2.20 -4.80 -8.87
CA TRP A 22 -2.64 -6.07 -8.27
C TRP A 22 -3.31 -6.92 -9.34
N ASP A 23 -3.44 -8.23 -9.11
CA ASP A 23 -4.02 -9.17 -10.07
C ASP A 23 -3.41 -9.06 -11.49
N GLY A 24 -2.12 -8.71 -11.58
CA GLY A 24 -1.43 -8.55 -12.87
C GLY A 24 -1.72 -7.24 -13.62
N LYS A 25 -2.57 -6.35 -13.11
CA LYS A 25 -2.99 -5.10 -13.80
C LYS A 25 -2.70 -3.84 -12.98
N TYR A 26 -2.33 -2.75 -13.67
CA TYR A 26 -2.22 -1.44 -13.05
C TYR A 26 -3.61 -0.86 -12.79
N VAL A 27 -3.75 -0.25 -11.62
CA VAL A 27 -5.01 0.35 -11.19
C VAL A 27 -5.01 1.80 -11.59
N ALA A 28 -6.06 2.20 -12.32
CA ALA A 28 -6.17 3.55 -12.85
C ALA A 28 -6.53 4.56 -11.75
N GLY A 29 -6.00 5.77 -11.89
CA GLY A 29 -6.47 6.93 -11.13
C GLY A 29 -6.02 7.03 -9.68
N ILE A 30 -5.08 6.20 -9.21
CA ILE A 30 -4.51 6.34 -7.86
C ILE A 30 -3.75 7.66 -7.78
N SER A 31 -4.19 8.52 -6.87
CA SER A 31 -3.67 9.86 -6.64
C SER A 31 -2.73 9.92 -5.43
N LYS A 32 -2.86 8.98 -4.48
CA LYS A 32 -2.02 8.94 -3.28
C LYS A 32 -1.89 7.52 -2.73
N VAL A 33 -0.70 7.25 -2.18
CA VAL A 33 -0.34 5.99 -1.52
C VAL A 33 0.27 6.34 -0.16
N GLY A 34 -0.19 5.66 0.88
CA GLY A 34 0.34 5.78 2.23
C GLY A 34 1.78 5.29 2.35
N ALA A 35 2.46 5.66 3.44
CA ALA A 35 3.83 5.23 3.67
C ALA A 35 3.92 3.73 3.96
N LEU A 36 4.96 3.08 3.44
CA LEU A 36 5.35 1.74 3.87
C LEU A 36 6.15 1.87 5.17
N LYS A 37 5.49 1.68 6.33
CA LYS A 37 6.10 1.94 7.65
C LYS A 37 6.02 0.72 8.56
N ARG A 38 7.20 0.27 9.01
CA ARG A 38 7.38 -0.88 9.89
C ARG A 38 8.03 -0.41 11.18
N THR A 39 7.49 -0.85 12.30
CA THR A 39 8.01 -0.52 13.63
C THR A 39 8.35 -1.81 14.36
N THR A 40 9.54 -1.87 14.97
CA THR A 40 9.95 -2.98 15.84
C THR A 40 10.08 -2.47 17.26
N GLU A 41 9.35 -3.08 18.19
CA GLU A 41 9.39 -2.73 19.60
C GLU A 41 10.78 -2.98 20.19
N VAL A 42 11.16 -2.21 21.22
CA VAL A 42 12.44 -2.39 21.93
C VAL A 42 12.17 -2.86 23.35
N VAL A 43 12.48 -4.12 23.62
CA VAL A 43 12.38 -4.72 24.95
C VAL A 43 13.64 -4.38 25.73
N LYS A 44 13.49 -3.78 26.91
CA LYS A 44 14.61 -3.44 27.80
C LYS A 44 14.68 -4.47 28.93
N HIS A 45 15.83 -5.09 29.09
CA HIS A 45 16.10 -6.03 30.18
C HIS A 45 17.26 -5.55 31.05
N ARG A 46 17.15 -5.79 32.37
CA ARG A 46 18.19 -5.50 33.35
C ARG A 46 18.35 -6.69 34.27
N GLU A 47 19.57 -7.16 34.43
CA GLU A 47 19.94 -8.20 35.38
C GLU A 47 20.52 -7.58 36.66
N GLY A 48 20.34 -8.26 37.80
CA GLY A 48 20.69 -7.74 39.14
C GLY A 48 22.19 -7.50 39.39
N GLY A 49 23.07 -7.98 38.51
CA GLY A 49 24.52 -7.78 38.59
C GLY A 49 25.14 -6.91 37.49
N ASP A 50 24.32 -6.37 36.57
CA ASP A 50 24.82 -5.57 35.45
C ASP A 50 25.16 -4.12 35.89
N PRO A 51 26.16 -3.45 35.28
CA PRO A 51 26.40 -2.01 35.45
C PRO A 51 25.13 -1.20 35.20
N SER A 52 25.08 0.08 35.55
CA SER A 52 23.89 0.95 35.44
C SER A 52 23.38 1.24 34.00
N THR A 53 23.50 0.29 33.07
CA THR A 53 23.01 0.31 31.70
C THR A 53 21.95 -0.77 31.50
N SER A 54 20.98 -0.52 30.62
CA SER A 54 19.94 -1.50 30.26
C SER A 54 20.29 -2.17 28.93
N ARG A 55 20.09 -3.49 28.83
CA ARG A 55 20.21 -4.20 27.55
C ARG A 55 18.92 -4.03 26.76
N LYS A 56 19.05 -3.88 25.44
CA LYS A 56 17.92 -3.71 24.51
C LYS A 56 17.88 -4.89 23.55
N SER A 57 16.71 -5.49 23.36
CA SER A 57 16.46 -6.53 22.36
C SER A 57 15.25 -6.16 21.49
N PRO A 58 15.20 -6.63 20.24
CA PRO A 58 14.04 -6.43 19.37
C PRO A 58 12.84 -7.24 19.86
N GLY A 59 11.67 -6.61 19.91
CA GLY A 59 10.38 -7.19 20.24
C GLY A 59 9.54 -7.48 18.99
N ARG A 60 8.21 -7.36 19.13
CA ARG A 60 7.29 -7.60 18.01
C ARG A 60 7.50 -6.55 16.92
N THR A 61 7.38 -6.99 15.67
CA THR A 61 7.40 -6.09 14.51
C THR A 61 5.99 -5.95 13.97
N GLU A 62 5.57 -4.72 13.77
CA GLU A 62 4.25 -4.36 13.25
C GLU A 62 4.39 -3.57 11.95
N TYR A 63 3.45 -3.83 11.05
CA TYR A 63 3.36 -3.20 9.74
C TYR A 63 2.13 -2.28 9.75
N GLU A 64 2.35 -0.99 9.45
CA GLU A 64 1.26 -0.04 9.41
C GLU A 64 0.40 -0.21 8.16
N ALA A 65 -0.87 0.15 8.28
CA ALA A 65 -1.82 0.10 7.17
C ALA A 65 -1.46 1.11 6.07
N ILE A 66 -1.75 0.75 4.82
CA ILE A 66 -1.47 1.55 3.65
C ILE A 66 -2.78 2.12 3.13
N MET A 67 -2.89 3.44 3.08
CA MET A 67 -4.03 4.13 2.48
C MET A 67 -3.81 4.29 0.97
N LEU A 68 -4.77 3.87 0.16
CA LEU A 68 -4.79 4.16 -1.28
C LEU A 68 -5.97 5.08 -1.57
N GLU A 69 -5.71 6.18 -2.26
CA GLU A 69 -6.72 7.15 -2.68
C GLU A 69 -6.77 7.20 -4.20
N ARG A 70 -7.98 7.31 -4.77
CA ARG A 70 -8.19 7.55 -6.19
C ARG A 70 -9.39 8.44 -6.43
N GLY A 71 -9.44 9.07 -7.60
CA GLY A 71 -10.66 9.73 -8.06
C GLY A 71 -11.84 8.77 -8.16
N VAL A 72 -13.04 9.25 -7.88
CA VAL A 72 -14.28 8.50 -8.14
C VAL A 72 -14.42 8.32 -9.65
N THR A 73 -14.53 7.07 -10.10
CA THR A 73 -14.68 6.68 -11.51
C THR A 73 -15.62 5.48 -11.60
N HIS A 74 -15.99 5.06 -12.81
CA HIS A 74 -16.77 3.84 -13.04
C HIS A 74 -15.99 2.53 -12.83
N ASP A 75 -14.68 2.63 -12.57
CA ASP A 75 -13.87 1.48 -12.22
C ASP A 75 -14.28 0.97 -10.83
N LEU A 76 -14.74 -0.28 -10.75
CA LEU A 76 -15.24 -0.91 -9.52
C LEU A 76 -14.15 -1.62 -8.71
N GLU A 77 -12.87 -1.49 -9.02
CA GLU A 77 -11.80 -2.29 -8.40
C GLU A 77 -11.71 -2.14 -6.87
N PHE A 78 -11.84 -0.91 -6.34
CA PHE A 78 -11.84 -0.69 -4.88
C PHE A 78 -13.07 -1.35 -4.23
N GLU A 79 -14.25 -1.15 -4.81
CA GLU A 79 -15.52 -1.71 -4.32
C GLU A 79 -15.52 -3.25 -4.38
N ASN A 80 -15.06 -3.81 -5.50
CA ASN A 80 -14.97 -5.24 -5.73
C ASN A 80 -14.02 -5.90 -4.72
N TRP A 81 -12.91 -5.26 -4.37
CA TRP A 81 -12.00 -5.81 -3.37
C TRP A 81 -12.56 -5.67 -1.96
N ALA A 82 -13.08 -4.50 -1.58
CA ALA A 82 -13.71 -4.27 -0.28
C ALA A 82 -14.86 -5.27 -0.03
N SER A 83 -15.68 -5.51 -1.04
CA SER A 83 -16.81 -6.45 -1.00
C SER A 83 -16.38 -7.92 -0.80
N ARG A 84 -15.10 -8.27 -0.97
CA ARG A 84 -14.60 -9.63 -0.65
C ARG A 84 -14.39 -9.85 0.84
N VAL A 85 -14.10 -8.79 1.58
CA VAL A 85 -13.92 -8.84 3.04
C VAL A 85 -15.29 -8.89 3.71
N TRP A 86 -16.24 -8.10 3.22
CA TRP A 86 -17.62 -8.13 3.71
C TRP A 86 -18.58 -7.67 2.62
N ASN A 87 -19.58 -8.50 2.28
CA ASN A 87 -20.57 -8.16 1.26
C ASN A 87 -21.94 -7.92 1.89
N PHE A 88 -22.38 -6.66 1.88
CA PHE A 88 -23.70 -6.27 2.42
C PHE A 88 -24.86 -7.01 1.74
N LYS A 89 -24.83 -7.18 0.41
CA LYS A 89 -25.91 -7.85 -0.34
C LYS A 89 -26.02 -9.33 0.03
N ASN A 90 -24.89 -10.01 0.24
CA ASN A 90 -24.88 -11.40 0.68
C ASN A 90 -25.31 -11.56 2.14
N ALA A 91 -24.92 -10.61 3.00
CA ALA A 91 -25.35 -10.59 4.41
C ALA A 91 -26.87 -10.39 4.57
N GLN A 92 -27.51 -9.69 3.64
CA GLN A 92 -28.98 -9.47 3.62
C GLN A 92 -29.77 -10.54 2.85
N ALA A 93 -29.10 -11.53 2.25
CA ALA A 93 -29.78 -12.58 1.50
C ALA A 93 -30.55 -13.54 2.44
N GLY A 94 -31.69 -14.08 1.96
CA GLY A 94 -32.46 -15.08 2.69
C GLY A 94 -31.60 -16.30 3.05
N ALA A 95 -32.00 -17.08 4.08
CA ALA A 95 -31.20 -18.20 4.59
C ALA A 95 -30.75 -19.20 3.50
N GLU A 96 -31.53 -19.33 2.43
CA GLU A 96 -31.26 -20.22 1.29
C GLU A 96 -30.27 -19.63 0.26
N GLN A 97 -30.08 -18.30 0.24
CA GLN A 97 -29.27 -17.55 -0.73
C GLN A 97 -28.02 -16.93 -0.10
N ARG A 98 -27.90 -16.97 1.24
CA ARG A 98 -26.72 -16.58 2.00
C ARG A 98 -25.54 -17.46 1.60
N THR A 99 -24.80 -17.01 0.62
CA THR A 99 -23.51 -17.58 0.23
C THR A 99 -22.43 -16.76 0.93
N LYS A 100 -21.73 -17.41 1.88
CA LYS A 100 -20.58 -16.97 2.69
C LYS A 100 -20.32 -15.45 2.71
N GLU A 101 -20.56 -14.81 3.87
CA GLU A 101 -20.43 -13.36 4.13
C GLU A 101 -19.02 -12.79 3.85
N VAL A 102 -18.00 -13.65 3.93
CA VAL A 102 -16.59 -13.34 3.66
C VAL A 102 -16.03 -14.33 2.65
N SER A 103 -15.31 -13.83 1.64
CA SER A 103 -14.59 -14.67 0.69
C SER A 103 -13.28 -15.18 1.32
N LEU A 104 -13.34 -16.29 2.05
CA LEU A 104 -12.19 -16.88 2.77
C LEU A 104 -10.98 -17.21 1.86
N ASP A 105 -11.21 -17.50 0.59
CA ASP A 105 -10.16 -17.92 -0.36
C ASP A 105 -9.37 -16.73 -0.95
N ASN A 106 -10.04 -15.61 -1.23
CA ASN A 106 -9.50 -14.56 -2.13
C ASN A 106 -9.67 -13.12 -1.63
N PHE A 107 -9.92 -12.90 -0.33
CA PHE A 107 -9.99 -11.55 0.24
C PHE A 107 -8.60 -10.90 0.39
N ARG A 108 -7.56 -11.73 0.53
CA ARG A 108 -6.16 -11.30 0.57
C ARG A 108 -5.56 -11.29 -0.83
N LYS A 109 -4.76 -10.28 -1.12
CA LYS A 109 -4.02 -10.15 -2.38
C LYS A 109 -2.65 -9.53 -2.14
N ASP A 110 -1.72 -9.85 -3.02
CA ASP A 110 -0.44 -9.14 -3.07
C ASP A 110 -0.57 -7.94 -4.02
N ILE A 111 0.05 -6.82 -3.64
CA ILE A 111 0.09 -5.61 -4.46
C ILE A 111 1.54 -5.22 -4.74
N ILE A 112 1.75 -4.45 -5.81
CA ILE A 112 3.04 -3.90 -6.19
C ILE A 112 2.91 -2.39 -6.26
N ILE A 113 3.84 -1.67 -5.65
CA ILE A 113 3.99 -0.21 -5.78
C ILE A 113 5.27 0.05 -6.58
N ASP A 114 5.11 0.56 -7.79
CA ASP A 114 6.22 0.96 -8.66
C ASP A 114 6.44 2.47 -8.57
N VAL A 115 7.69 2.88 -8.39
CA VAL A 115 8.15 4.28 -8.46
C VAL A 115 8.92 4.47 -9.76
N PHE A 116 8.65 5.57 -10.44
CA PHE A 116 9.24 5.92 -11.73
C PHE A 116 10.06 7.20 -11.59
N ASN A 117 11.07 7.34 -12.46
CA ASN A 117 11.76 8.61 -12.62
C ASN A 117 10.93 9.60 -13.45
N GLU A 118 11.48 10.79 -13.64
CA GLU A 118 10.85 11.89 -14.38
C GLU A 118 10.61 11.54 -15.86
N ALA A 119 11.45 10.67 -16.43
CA ALA A 119 11.32 10.13 -17.79
C ALA A 119 10.28 8.98 -17.90
N GLY A 120 9.69 8.54 -16.78
CA GLY A 120 8.70 7.46 -16.76
C GLY A 120 9.31 6.05 -16.82
N GLN A 121 10.60 5.91 -16.57
CA GLN A 121 11.27 4.62 -16.41
C GLN A 121 11.10 4.11 -14.98
N LYS A 122 10.83 2.81 -14.81
CA LYS A 122 10.67 2.19 -13.49
C LYS A 122 12.01 2.19 -12.76
N ALA A 123 12.05 2.79 -11.57
CA ALA A 123 13.26 2.98 -10.81
C ALA A 123 13.30 2.13 -9.53
N ILE A 124 12.16 1.98 -8.86
CA ILE A 124 12.03 1.19 -7.62
C ILE A 124 10.69 0.46 -7.66
N SER A 125 10.65 -0.75 -7.11
CA SER A 125 9.41 -1.49 -6.93
C SER A 125 9.36 -2.13 -5.53
N TYR A 126 8.17 -2.16 -4.94
CA TYR A 126 7.89 -2.83 -3.67
C TYR A 126 6.78 -3.85 -3.86
N LYS A 127 6.98 -5.07 -3.37
CA LYS A 127 5.96 -6.12 -3.29
C LYS A 127 5.41 -6.13 -1.86
N ILE A 128 4.11 -5.95 -1.70
CA ILE A 128 3.43 -5.91 -0.42
C ILE A 128 2.49 -7.11 -0.32
N TYR A 129 2.59 -7.83 0.79
CA TYR A 129 2.08 -9.18 0.93
C TYR A 129 0.78 -9.25 1.73
N ARG A 130 -0.12 -10.13 1.26
CA ARG A 130 -1.35 -10.55 1.95
C ARG A 130 -2.25 -9.38 2.37
N CYS A 131 -2.33 -8.37 1.53
CA CYS A 131 -3.12 -7.17 1.75
C CYS A 131 -4.61 -7.49 1.77
N TRP A 132 -5.38 -6.82 2.62
CA TRP A 132 -6.84 -6.85 2.60
C TRP A 132 -7.41 -5.50 3.03
N VAL A 133 -8.63 -5.20 2.56
CA VAL A 133 -9.29 -3.91 2.80
C VAL A 133 -9.93 -3.89 4.18
N SER A 134 -9.41 -3.09 5.11
CA SER A 134 -10.02 -2.88 6.44
C SER A 134 -11.01 -1.71 6.47
N GLU A 135 -10.91 -0.79 5.52
CA GLU A 135 -11.80 0.36 5.39
C GLU A 135 -11.99 0.71 3.92
N TYR A 136 -13.21 1.07 3.54
CA TYR A 136 -13.53 1.56 2.20
C TYR A 136 -14.46 2.77 2.31
N GLN A 137 -14.02 3.91 1.76
CA GLN A 137 -14.85 5.08 1.54
C GLN A 137 -15.15 5.18 0.05
N SER A 138 -16.41 4.97 -0.33
CA SER A 138 -16.85 5.00 -1.73
C SER A 138 -17.00 6.42 -2.28
N LEU A 139 -17.39 7.38 -1.43
CA LEU A 139 -17.60 8.78 -1.77
C LEU A 139 -17.11 9.67 -0.63
N PRO A 140 -16.55 10.85 -0.92
CA PRO A 140 -16.36 11.89 0.09
C PRO A 140 -17.68 12.62 0.36
N ASP A 141 -17.65 13.53 1.32
CA ASP A 141 -18.74 14.47 1.52
C ASP A 141 -19.00 15.28 0.24
N LEU A 142 -20.26 15.36 -0.16
CA LEU A 142 -20.69 16.07 -1.36
C LEU A 142 -21.18 17.46 -0.96
N ASP A 143 -20.42 18.49 -1.33
CA ASP A 143 -20.77 19.90 -1.14
C ASP A 143 -20.85 20.60 -2.49
N ALA A 144 -22.02 21.13 -2.83
CA ALA A 144 -22.27 21.85 -4.07
C ALA A 144 -21.49 23.17 -4.17
N ASN A 145 -20.94 23.69 -3.07
CA ASN A 145 -20.12 24.90 -3.03
C ASN A 145 -18.61 24.60 -3.06
N ALA A 146 -18.21 23.34 -2.95
CA ALA A 146 -16.80 22.96 -2.92
C ALA A 146 -16.24 22.76 -4.34
N ASN A 147 -15.01 23.23 -4.57
CA ASN A 147 -14.26 23.01 -5.82
C ASN A 147 -13.21 21.91 -5.62
N ALA A 148 -13.66 20.66 -5.45
CA ALA A 148 -12.78 19.51 -5.27
C ALA A 148 -13.24 18.30 -6.10
N VAL A 149 -12.29 17.45 -6.48
CA VAL A 149 -12.59 16.16 -7.12
C VAL A 149 -13.06 15.19 -6.05
N ALA A 150 -14.08 14.40 -6.35
CA ALA A 150 -14.52 13.35 -5.44
C ALA A 150 -13.44 12.25 -5.33
N ILE A 151 -12.95 11.99 -4.11
CA ILE A 151 -11.94 10.97 -3.81
C ILE A 151 -12.59 9.81 -3.05
N GLN A 152 -12.30 8.60 -3.51
CA GLN A 152 -12.57 7.36 -2.78
C GLN A 152 -11.25 6.81 -2.23
N HIS A 153 -11.30 6.11 -1.10
CA HIS A 153 -10.11 5.50 -0.50
C HIS A 153 -10.36 4.10 0.03
N ILE A 154 -9.29 3.31 0.08
CA ILE A 154 -9.23 2.05 0.82
C ILE A 154 -8.07 2.07 1.80
N LYS A 155 -8.29 1.49 2.98
CA LYS A 155 -7.24 1.17 3.94
C LYS A 155 -6.86 -0.29 3.80
N LEU A 156 -5.58 -0.56 3.55
CA LEU A 156 -5.04 -1.89 3.38
C LEU A 156 -4.24 -2.30 4.61
N GLU A 157 -4.67 -3.36 5.29
CA GLU A 157 -3.83 -4.06 6.25
C GLU A 157 -2.93 -5.04 5.49
N ASN A 158 -1.68 -5.18 5.91
CA ASN A 158 -0.68 -6.01 5.23
C ASN A 158 0.16 -6.81 6.24
N GLU A 159 0.87 -7.81 5.75
CA GLU A 159 1.74 -8.66 6.56
C GLU A 159 3.22 -8.50 6.22
N GLY A 160 3.55 -7.37 5.58
CA GLY A 160 4.90 -6.98 5.23
C GLY A 160 5.10 -6.71 3.75
N TRP A 161 6.29 -6.21 3.44
CA TRP A 161 6.73 -5.94 2.08
C TRP A 161 8.21 -6.17 1.93
N GLU A 162 8.64 -6.30 0.68
CA GLU A 162 10.03 -6.27 0.30
C GLU A 162 10.24 -5.35 -0.90
N ARG A 163 11.46 -4.85 -1.03
CA ARG A 163 11.88 -4.15 -2.24
C ARG A 163 12.23 -5.20 -3.30
N ASP A 164 11.74 -5.01 -4.51
CA ASP A 164 12.15 -5.86 -5.63
C ASP A 164 13.57 -5.47 -6.06
N GLU A 165 14.54 -6.33 -5.76
CA GLU A 165 15.94 -6.13 -6.10
C GLU A 165 16.23 -6.39 -7.59
N GLU A 166 15.31 -7.00 -8.34
CA GLU A 166 15.44 -7.18 -9.79
C GLU A 166 15.29 -5.86 -10.54
N VAL A 167 14.57 -4.88 -9.96
CA VAL A 167 14.47 -3.53 -10.50
C VAL A 167 15.75 -2.77 -10.20
N LYS A 168 16.64 -2.70 -11.20
CA LYS A 168 17.90 -1.95 -11.15
C LYS A 168 17.71 -0.47 -11.49
N GLU A 169 18.70 0.33 -11.10
CA GLU A 169 18.76 1.74 -11.46
C GLU A 169 18.72 1.90 -13.00
N PRO A 170 17.71 2.59 -13.56
CA PRO A 170 17.60 2.78 -15.00
C PRO A 170 18.67 3.76 -15.47
N LYS A 171 19.22 3.54 -16.66
CA LYS A 171 20.09 4.52 -17.31
C LYS A 171 19.25 5.71 -17.78
N GLU A 172 19.62 6.90 -17.35
CA GLU A 172 18.96 8.13 -17.78
C GLU A 172 19.16 8.36 -19.28
N GLU A 173 18.09 8.77 -19.95
CA GLU A 173 18.09 9.11 -21.36
C GLU A 173 18.41 10.60 -21.55
N SER A 174 19.26 10.90 -22.53
CA SER A 174 19.48 12.26 -23.04
C SER A 174 18.62 12.47 -24.29
N PHE A 175 18.02 13.65 -24.42
CA PHE A 175 17.44 14.09 -25.70
C PHE A 175 18.52 14.65 -26.62
#